data_AF-A0A1I1CM63-F1
#
_entry.id   AF-A0A1I1CM63-F1
#
_cell.length_a   1.000
_cell.length_b   1.000
_cell.length_c   1.000
_cell.angle_alpha   90.00
_cell.angle_beta   90.00
_cell.angle_gamma   90.00
#
_symmetry.space_group_name_H-M   'P 1'
#
loop_
_entity.id
_entity.type
_entity.pdbx_description
1 polymer ?
#
loop_
_entity_poly.entity_id
_entity_poly.type
_entity_poly.pdbx_seq_one_letter_code
_entity_poly.pdbx_strand_id
1 'polypeptide(L)' 'MIAQIDVIRREDRHYVRIEHDGEIREMRFISERFARDYARTLKRRYADHRLRDVIPLH' A
#
# COMPACT_ATOMS: atom_id res chain seq x y z
N MET A 1 2.01 -14.40 -5.64
CA MET A 1 2.78 -13.17 -5.93
C MET A 1 2.93 -12.37 -4.64
N ILE A 2 4.02 -11.60 -4.52
CA ILE A 2 4.25 -10.70 -3.38
C ILE A 2 3.74 -9.33 -3.80
N ALA A 3 2.82 -8.72 -3.05
CA ALA A 3 2.41 -7.33 -3.32
C ALA A 3 3.58 -6.38 -3.04
N GLN A 4 3.89 -5.50 -4.00
CA GLN A 4 4.86 -4.45 -3.80
C GLN A 4 4.16 -3.22 -3.20
N ILE A 5 4.69 -2.69 -2.10
CA ILE A 5 4.13 -1.54 -1.40
C ILE A 5 5.22 -0.51 -1.17
N ASP A 6 4.99 0.70 -1.66
CA ASP A 6 5.94 1.80 -1.57
C ASP A 6 5.25 3.08 -1.13
N VAL A 7 6.01 3.93 -0.42
CA VAL A 7 5.57 5.29 -0.11
C VAL A 7 6.22 6.22 -1.12
N ILE A 8 5.43 6.91 -1.92
CA ILE A 8 5.90 7.85 -2.93
C ILE A 8 5.45 9.27 -2.57
N ARG A 9 6.22 10.27 -3.02
CA ARG A 9 5.90 11.69 -2.86
C ARG A 9 5.59 12.28 -4.24
N ARG A 10 4.46 12.97 -4.38
CA ARG A 10 4.07 13.69 -5.61
C ARG A 10 3.46 15.02 -5.19
N GLU A 11 3.97 16.13 -5.72
CA GLU A 11 3.40 17.48 -5.54
C GLU A 11 3.01 17.81 -4.09
N ASP A 12 3.96 17.63 -3.17
CA ASP A 12 3.81 17.82 -1.71
C ASP A 12 2.86 16.86 -0.97
N ARG A 13 2.27 15.89 -1.68
CA ARG A 13 1.40 14.87 -1.09
C ARG A 13 2.12 13.54 -0.98
N HIS A 14 1.74 12.78 0.04
CA HIS A 14 2.23 11.43 0.28
C HIS A 14 1.24 10.42 -0.25
N TYR A 15 1.74 9.39 -0.92
CA TYR A 15 0.92 8.30 -1.43
C TYR A 15 1.51 6.97 -1.01
N VAL A 16 0.65 6.01 -0.71
CA VAL A 16 1.04 4.60 -0.65
C VAL A 16 0.62 3.98 -1.98
N ARG A 17 1.61 3.51 -2.74
CA ARG A 17 1.42 2.73 -3.96
C ARG A 17 1.41 1.25 -3.58
N ILE A 18 0.40 0.54 -4.05
CA ILE A 18 0.22 -0.90 -3.87
C ILE A 18 0.14 -1.50 -5.27
N GLU A 19 1.06 -2.41 -5.58
CA GLU A 19 1.07 -3.16 -6.83
C GLU A 19 0.87 -4.64 -6.50
N HIS A 20 -0.17 -5.24 -7.08
CA HIS A 20 -0.51 -6.62 -6.83
C HIS A 20 -1.19 -7.23 -8.06
N ASP A 21 -0.70 -8.38 -8.54
CA ASP A 21 -1.25 -9.11 -9.69
C ASP A 21 -1.47 -8.24 -10.95
N GLY A 22 -0.61 -7.24 -11.17
CA GLY A 22 -0.69 -6.32 -12.31
C GLY A 22 -1.62 -5.12 -12.09
N GLU A 23 -2.33 -5.06 -10.96
CA GLU A 23 -3.13 -3.91 -10.57
C GLU A 23 -2.31 -2.94 -9.72
N ILE A 24 -2.43 -1.65 -10.02
CA ILE A 24 -1.78 -0.57 -9.28
C ILE A 24 -2.86 0.29 -8.61
N ARG A 25 -2.76 0.47 -7.30
CA ARG A 25 -3.58 1.42 -6.54
C ARG A 25 -2.69 2.42 -5.78
N GLU A 26 -3.05 3.69 -5.87
CA GLU A 26 -2.41 4.77 -5.11
C GLU A 26 -3.41 5.34 -4.10
N MET A 27 -3.04 5.39 -2.82
CA MET A 27 -3.85 5.99 -1.76
C MET A 27 -3.16 7.22 -1.20
N ARG A 28 -3.86 8.37 -1.19
CA ARG A 28 -3.34 9.66 -0.70
C ARG A 28 -3.38 9.71 0.83
N PHE A 29 -2.33 10.27 1.40
CA PHE A 29 -2.18 10.55 2.82
C PHE A 29 -1.84 12.01 3.08
N ILE A 30 -2.28 12.50 4.24
CA ILE A 30 -2.07 13.88 4.70
C ILE A 30 -0.64 14.07 5.21
N SER A 31 0.00 13.01 5.72
CA SER A 31 1.38 13.07 6.22
C SER A 31 2.19 11.84 5.84
N GLU A 32 3.51 12.03 5.73
CA GLU A 32 4.46 10.96 5.47
C GLU A 32 4.43 9.87 6.54
N ARG A 33 4.32 10.29 7.80
CA ARG A 33 4.30 9.38 8.94
C ARG A 33 3.13 8.41 8.83
N PHE A 34 1.95 8.93 8.51
CA PHE A 34 0.75 8.10 8.35
C PHE A 34 0.86 7.17 7.14
N ALA A 35 1.41 7.66 6.02
CA ALA A 35 1.67 6.84 4.84
C ALA A 35 2.63 5.68 5.15
N ARG A 36 3.72 5.95 5.89
CA ARG A 36 4.71 4.94 6.29
C ARG A 36 4.13 3.90 7.25
N ASP A 37 3.37 4.34 8.26
CA ASP A 37 2.74 3.41 9.22
C ASP A 37 1.69 2.53 8.54
N TYR A 38 0.92 3.10 7.61
CA TYR A 38 -0.03 2.35 6.78
C TYR A 38 0.68 1.33 5.89
N ALA A 39 1.72 1.75 5.15
CA ALA A 39 2.51 0.86 4.30
C ALA A 39 3.16 -0.28 5.10
N ARG A 40 3.67 -0.01 6.31
CA ARG A 40 4.23 -1.04 7.20
C ARG A 40 3.17 -2.05 7.65
N THR A 41 1.99 -1.57 8.00
CA THR A 41 0.86 -2.41 8.41
C THR A 41 0.43 -3.32 7.27
N LEU A 42 0.32 -2.76 6.05
CA LEU A 42 0.04 -3.55 4.87
C LEU A 42 1.12 -4.60 4.64
N LYS A 43 2.40 -4.23 4.58
CA LYS A 43 3.51 -5.20 4.37
C LYS A 43 3.46 -6.37 5.34
N ARG A 44 3.15 -6.12 6.62
CA ARG A 44 2.94 -7.20 7.61
C ARG A 44 1.76 -8.10 7.24
N ARG A 45 0.59 -7.53 6.94
CA ARG A 45 -0.59 -8.31 6.54
C ARG A 45 -0.36 -9.11 5.25
N TYR A 46 0.36 -8.54 4.27
CA TYR A 46 0.76 -9.21 3.03
C TYR A 46 1.79 -10.33 3.25
N ALA A 47 2.60 -10.25 4.31
CA ALA A 47 3.52 -11.32 4.67
C ALA A 47 2.83 -12.46 5.45
N ASP A 48 1.77 -12.15 6.22
CA ASP A 48 1.10 -13.09 7.12
C ASP A 48 -0.04 -13.89 6.46
N HIS A 49 -0.70 -13.36 5.42
CA HIS A 49 -1.87 -14.00 4.81
C HIS A 49 -1.93 -13.91 3.28
N ARG A 50 -2.49 -14.96 2.65
CA ARG A 50 -2.91 -14.99 1.24
C ARG A 50 -4.07 -14.03 0.97
N LEU A 51 -3.75 -12.74 0.87
CA LEU A 51 -4.25 -11.69 -0.01
C LEU A 51 -5.74 -11.53 -0.39
N ARG A 52 -6.51 -12.59 -0.65
CA ARG A 52 -7.89 -12.46 -1.15
C ARG A 52 -8.86 -11.80 -0.17
N ASP A 53 -8.55 -11.80 1.13
CA ASP A 53 -9.48 -11.36 2.18
C ASP A 53 -9.23 -9.94 2.73
N VAL A 54 -8.05 -9.34 2.53
CA VAL A 54 -7.64 -8.19 3.36
C VAL A 54 -8.07 -6.84 2.77
N ILE A 55 -8.07 -6.72 1.45
CA ILE A 55 -8.56 -5.54 0.73
C ILE A 55 -9.19 -6.08 -0.56
N PRO A 56 -10.52 -6.00 -0.76
CA PRO A 56 -11.08 -6.27 -2.06
C PRO A 56 -10.50 -5.26 -3.05
N LEU A 57 -9.58 -5.74 -3.88
CA LEU A 57 -9.22 -5.16 -5.15
C LEU A 57 -10.37 -5.60 -6.08
N HIS A 58 -11.36 -4.73 -6.26
CA HIS A 58 -12.45 -4.94 -7.21
C HIS A 58 -12.06 -4.33 -8.55
#